data_AF-A0A845DMI1-F1
#
_entry.id   AF-A0A845DMI1-F1
#
_cell.length_a   1.000
_cell.length_b   1.000
_cell.length_c   1.000
_cell.angle_alpha   90.00
_cell.angle_beta   90.00
_cell.angle_gamma   90.00
#
_symmetry.space_group_name_H-M   'P 1'
#
loop_
_entity.id
_entity.type
_entity.pdbx_description
1 polymer ?
#
loop_
_entity_poly.entity_id
_entity_poly.type
_entity_poly.pdbx_seq_one_letter_code
_entity_poly.pdbx_strand_id
1 'polypeptide(L)' 'MKNKLHDHTELDRKLAEYDVDVPYIPRKKSRWSRLVHYLASPADNPVDFLAPVRPSFSLTSVIPVLAAASLPITAIFL' A
#
# COMPACT_ATOMS: atom_id res chain seq x y z
N MET A 1 -10.11 -19.13 25.53
CA MET A 1 -9.08 -18.67 24.56
C MET A 1 -7.72 -18.76 25.23
N LYS A 2 -6.95 -19.84 24.99
CA LYS A 2 -5.59 -20.00 25.52
C LYS A 2 -4.60 -19.50 24.46
N ASN A 3 -3.70 -18.63 24.91
CA ASN A 3 -2.87 -17.73 24.12
C ASN A 3 -1.68 -18.46 23.47
N LYS A 4 -1.32 -18.04 22.24
CA LYS A 4 -0.19 -18.55 21.42
C LYS A 4 1.18 -18.23 22.02
N LEU A 5 1.51 -18.77 23.20
CA LEU A 5 2.80 -18.51 23.85
C LEU A 5 3.82 -19.65 23.69
N HIS A 6 3.39 -20.81 23.19
CA HIS A 6 4.26 -22.00 23.04
C HIS A 6 5.17 -21.97 21.80
N ASP A 7 4.95 -21.06 20.86
CA ASP A 7 5.63 -21.03 19.56
C ASP A 7 7.08 -20.53 19.65
N HIS A 8 7.38 -19.67 20.63
CA HIS A 8 8.72 -19.10 20.79
C HIS A 8 9.76 -20.14 21.23
N THR A 9 9.39 -21.01 22.18
CA THR A 9 10.29 -22.01 22.74
C THR A 9 10.66 -23.13 21.76
N GLU A 10 9.76 -23.51 20.85
CA GLU A 10 10.06 -24.53 19.84
C GLU A 10 10.94 -23.95 18.73
N LEU A 11 10.67 -22.71 18.32
CA LEU A 11 11.41 -22.02 17.28
C LEU A 11 12.86 -21.75 17.70
N ASP A 12 13.07 -21.29 18.93
CA ASP A 12 14.41 -21.05 19.49
C ASP A 12 15.24 -22.34 19.53
N ARG A 13 14.59 -23.49 19.81
CA ARG A 13 15.25 -24.80 19.83
C ARG A 13 15.70 -25.25 18.43
N LYS A 14 14.85 -25.06 17.41
CA LYS A 14 15.19 -25.39 16.02
C LYS A 14 16.24 -24.43 15.45
N LEU A 15 16.20 -23.16 15.83
CA LEU A 15 17.19 -22.16 15.43
C LEU A 15 18.58 -22.41 16.04
N ALA A 16 18.68 -23.10 17.17
CA ALA A 16 19.95 -23.51 17.76
C ALA A 16 20.52 -24.81 17.17
N GLU A 17 19.68 -25.63 16.54
CA GLU A 17 20.07 -26.89 15.89
C GLU A 17 20.82 -26.64 14.57
N TYR A 18 20.44 -25.59 13.86
CA TYR A 18 21.20 -25.05 12.75
C TYR A 18 22.09 -23.95 13.34
N ASP A 19 23.42 -24.03 13.20
CA ASP A 19 24.36 -23.01 13.72
C ASP A 19 24.23 -21.69 12.93
N VAL A 20 23.07 -21.05 13.07
CA VAL A 20 22.71 -19.82 12.39
C VAL A 20 23.10 -18.69 13.32
N ASP A 21 24.06 -17.89 12.89
CA ASP A 21 24.38 -16.64 13.57
C ASP A 21 23.14 -15.73 13.50
N VAL A 22 22.40 -15.64 14.61
CA VAL A 22 21.22 -14.80 14.72
C VAL A 22 21.68 -13.39 15.07
N PRO A 23 21.62 -12.44 14.12
CA PRO A 23 22.07 -11.10 14.39
C PRO A 23 21.21 -10.48 15.50
N TYR A 24 21.86 -9.74 16.40
CA TYR A 24 21.15 -9.01 17.45
C TYR A 24 20.27 -7.91 16.83
N ILE A 25 18.96 -8.15 16.79
CA ILE A 25 17.98 -7.14 16.37
C ILE A 25 17.49 -6.42 17.63
N PRO A 26 17.82 -5.13 17.84
CA PRO A 26 17.36 -4.40 19.02
C PRO A 26 15.83 -4.37 19.04
N ARG A 27 15.23 -4.98 20.08
CA ARG A 27 13.78 -5.06 20.22
C ARG A 27 13.20 -3.69 20.59
N LYS A 28 12.23 -3.25 19.77
CA LYS A 28 11.42 -2.02 19.85
C LYS A 28 12.21 -0.71 19.68
N LYS A 29 12.24 -0.23 18.43
CA LYS A 29 12.35 1.20 18.14
C LYS A 29 11.21 1.94 18.85
N SER A 30 11.56 2.92 19.69
CA SER A 30 10.63 3.86 20.34
C SER A 30 9.56 4.35 19.36
N ARG A 31 8.35 4.68 19.85
CA ARG A 31 7.27 5.24 19.00
C ARG A 31 7.76 6.43 18.18
N TRP A 32 8.65 7.25 18.75
CA TRP A 32 9.32 8.35 18.07
C TRP A 32 10.32 7.91 17.01
N SER A 33 11.12 6.87 17.29
CA SER A 33 12.05 6.29 16.31
C SER A 33 11.31 5.70 15.11
N ARG A 34 10.10 5.17 15.30
CA ARG A 34 9.24 4.75 14.19
C ARG A 34 8.75 5.93 13.36
N LEU A 35 8.34 7.02 14.00
CA LEU A 35 7.90 8.24 13.31
C LEU A 35 9.05 8.87 12.49
N VAL A 36 10.24 8.98 13.08
CA VAL A 36 11.44 9.50 12.40
C VAL A 36 11.84 8.60 11.25
N HIS A 37 11.85 7.27 11.44
CA HIS A 37 12.19 6.34 10.37
C HIS A 37 11.15 6.38 9.24
N TYR A 38 9.89 6.58 9.57
CA TYR A 38 8.80 6.72 8.62
C TYR A 38 8.93 8.03 7.81
N LEU A 39 9.26 9.16 8.45
CA LEU A 39 9.51 10.45 7.77
C LEU A 39 10.81 10.47 6.96
N ALA A 40 11.84 9.76 7.43
CA ALA A 40 13.15 9.70 6.78
C ALA A 40 13.24 8.57 5.74
N SER A 41 12.28 7.63 5.71
CA SER A 41 12.27 6.60 4.68
C SER A 41 11.78 7.20 3.38
N PRO A 42 12.44 6.92 2.24
CA PRO A 42 11.96 7.30 0.92
C PRO A 42 10.82 6.37 0.47
N ALA A 43 9.91 6.02 1.38
CA ALA A 43 8.76 5.16 1.12
C ALA A 43 7.54 6.02 0.78
N ASP A 44 6.68 5.48 -0.08
CA ASP A 44 5.42 6.10 -0.48
C ASP A 44 4.64 6.60 0.75
N ASN A 45 4.12 7.82 0.63
CA ASN A 45 3.48 8.48 1.73
C ASN A 45 2.15 7.76 1.98
N PRO A 46 1.92 7.10 3.13
CA PRO A 46 0.66 6.44 3.42
C PRO A 46 -0.48 7.43 3.59
N VAL A 47 -0.33 8.73 3.32
CA VAL A 47 -1.46 9.66 3.13
C VAL A 47 -1.80 9.90 1.65
N ASP A 48 -1.10 9.25 0.71
CA ASP A 48 -1.39 9.33 -0.73
C ASP A 48 -2.78 8.78 -1.07
N PHE A 49 -3.40 7.99 -0.18
CA PHE A 49 -4.80 7.60 -0.32
C PHE A 49 -5.79 8.77 -0.16
N LEU A 50 -5.37 9.87 0.49
CA LEU A 50 -6.15 11.11 0.63
C LEU A 50 -5.89 12.09 -0.51
N ALA A 51 -4.89 11.83 -1.36
CA ALA A 51 -4.66 12.66 -2.52
C ALA A 51 -5.88 12.52 -3.45
N PRO A 52 -6.57 13.63 -3.80
CA PRO A 52 -7.63 13.56 -4.78
C PRO A 52 -7.04 13.03 -6.07
N VAL A 53 -7.49 11.84 -6.48
CA VAL A 53 -7.14 11.24 -7.76
C VAL A 53 -7.50 12.28 -8.81
N ARG A 54 -6.49 12.94 -9.39
CA ARG A 54 -6.72 13.83 -10.53
C ARG A 54 -7.35 12.95 -11.60
N PRO A 55 -8.62 13.19 -12.01
CA PRO A 55 -9.21 12.39 -13.07
C PRO A 55 -8.32 12.59 -14.29
N SER A 56 -7.60 11.55 -14.68
CA SER A 56 -6.81 11.58 -15.89
C SER A 56 -7.79 11.65 -17.05
N PHE A 57 -7.85 12.82 -17.70
CA PHE A 57 -8.68 13.01 -18.87
C PHE A 57 -8.04 12.21 -20.01
N SER A 58 -8.47 10.97 -20.18
CA SER A 58 -8.02 10.09 -21.25
C SER A 58 -8.91 10.26 -22.47
N LEU A 59 -8.34 10.20 -23.68
CA LEU A 59 -9.10 10.28 -24.93
C LEU A 59 -10.25 9.26 -24.97
N THR A 60 -10.09 8.12 -24.31
CA THR A 60 -11.08 7.06 -24.17
C THR A 60 -12.37 7.53 -23.47
N SER A 61 -12.32 8.50 -22.55
CA SER A 61 -13.54 9.04 -21.91
C SER A 61 -14.21 10.15 -22.72
N VAL A 62 -13.46 10.82 -23.60
CA VAL A 62 -13.95 11.96 -24.40
C VAL A 62 -14.77 11.50 -25.60
N ILE A 63 -14.31 10.44 -26.27
CA ILE A 63 -14.94 9.86 -27.46
C ILE A 63 -16.42 9.50 -27.23
N PRO A 64 -16.81 8.75 -26.18
CA PRO A 64 -18.21 8.40 -25.97
C PRO A 64 -19.10 9.61 -25.65
N VAL A 65 -18.56 10.64 -24.98
CA VAL A 65 -19.31 11.87 -24.69
C VAL A 65 -19.58 12.66 -25.97
N LEU A 66 -18.57 12.81 -26.83
CA LEU A 66 -18.76 13.47 -28.13
C LEU A 66 -19.72 12.69 -29.03
N ALA A 67 -19.61 11.36 -29.06
CA ALA A 67 -20.49 10.51 -29.84
C ALA A 67 -21.95 10.67 -29.38
N ALA A 68 -22.21 10.60 -28.07
CA ALA A 68 -23.54 10.79 -27.51
C ALA A 68 -24.12 12.19 -27.80
N ALA A 69 -23.29 13.24 -27.73
CA ALA A 69 -23.70 14.60 -28.03
C ALA A 69 -24.02 14.82 -29.53
N SER A 70 -23.45 14.02 -30.43
CA SER A 70 -23.67 14.12 -31.88
C SER A 70 -24.99 13.51 -32.37
N LEU A 71 -25.51 12.51 -31.65
CA LEU A 71 -26.77 11.81 -31.98
C LEU A 71 -27.99 12.74 -32.17
N PRO A 72 -28.29 13.68 -31.24
CA PRO A 72 -29.43 14.57 -31.42
C PRO A 72 -29.24 15.52 -32.61
N ILE A 73 -28.01 15.92 -32.90
CA ILE A 73 -27.70 16.80 -34.04
C ILE A 73 -27.98 16.06 -35.35
N THR A 74 -27.50 14.82 -35.48
CA THR A 74 -27.79 14.00 -36.66
C THR A 74 -29.27 13.70 -36.83
N ALA A 75 -30.02 13.52 -35.73
CA ALA A 75 -31.45 13.25 -35.76
C ALA A 75 -32.31 14.47 -36.17
N ILE A 76 -31.76 15.69 -36.09
CA ILE A 76 -32.44 16.91 -36.55
C ILE A 76 -32.27 17.12 -38.06
N PHE A 77 -31.18 16.61 -38.64
CA PHE A 77 -30.86 16.74 -40.07
C PHE A 77 -31.25 15.53 -40.92
N LEU A 78 -31.68 14.43 -40.29
CA LEU A 78 -32.17 13.21 -40.92
C LEU A 78 -33.71 13.23 -41.01
#